data_AF-A0A2W5QK80-F1
#
_entry.id   AF-A0A2W5QK80-F1
#
_cell.length_a   1.000
_cell.length_b   1.000
_cell.length_c   1.000
_cell.angle_alpha   90.00
_cell.angle_beta   90.00
_cell.angle_gamma   90.00
#
_symmetry.space_group_name_H-M   'P 1'
#
loop_
_entity.id
_entity.type
_entity.pdbx_description
1 polymer ?
#
loop_
_entity_poly.entity_id
_entity_poly.type
_entity_poly.pdbx_seq_one_letter_code
_entity_poly.pdbx_strand_id
1 'polypeptide(L)' 'MLTNAGGLSREKQIEVVAKLGHLVGDAAGDEALGKRAWVLLTEAIPGGWGLWGHAHTNEELVAAARAEIGAIAAVRSAG' A
#
# COMPACT_ATOMS: atom_id res chain seq x y z
N MET A 1 7.08 1.92 -6.73
CA MET A 1 6.10 1.11 -5.99
C MET A 1 4.80 1.08 -6.80
N LEU A 2 4.19 -0.10 -6.94
CA LEU A 2 2.88 -0.25 -7.58
C LEU A 2 1.80 -0.22 -6.51
N THR A 3 0.78 0.61 -6.70
CA THR A 3 -0.43 0.64 -5.88
C THR A 3 -1.65 0.63 -6.79
N ASN A 4 -2.78 0.23 -6.26
CA ASN A 4 -4.06 0.41 -6.94
C ASN A 4 -4.40 1.90 -7.07
N ALA A 5 -5.11 2.28 -8.14
CA ALA A 5 -5.50 3.68 -8.39
C ALA A 5 -6.26 4.28 -7.20
N GLY A 6 -5.86 5.48 -6.77
CA GLY A 6 -6.45 6.13 -5.60
C GLY A 6 -6.21 5.43 -4.25
N GLY A 7 -5.36 4.40 -4.20
CA GLY A 7 -5.03 3.69 -2.95
C GLY A 7 -4.29 4.56 -1.92
N LEU A 8 -3.62 5.61 -2.37
CA LEU A 8 -2.91 6.57 -1.51
C LEU A 8 -3.51 7.97 -1.64
N SER A 9 -3.86 8.57 -0.51
CA SER A 9 -4.11 10.01 -0.45
C SER A 9 -2.81 10.79 -0.63
N ARG A 10 -2.89 12.10 -0.88
CA ARG A 10 -1.70 12.94 -1.04
C ARG A 10 -0.79 12.90 0.19
N GLU A 11 -1.37 12.90 1.37
CA GLU A 11 -0.65 12.82 2.65
C GLU A 11 0.11 11.48 2.74
N LYS A 12 -0.55 10.37 2.38
CA LYS A 12 0.07 9.04 2.36
C LYS A 12 1.20 8.94 1.33
N GLN A 13 1.05 9.59 0.17
CA GLN A 13 2.11 9.67 -0.83
C GLN A 13 3.36 10.37 -0.27
N ILE A 14 3.19 11.49 0.44
CA ILE A 14 4.31 12.22 1.06
C ILE A 14 4.97 11.36 2.13
N GLU A 15 4.17 10.74 3.00
CA GLU A 15 4.68 9.93 4.10
C GLU A 15 5.44 8.69 3.60
N VAL A 16 4.91 7.97 2.60
CA VAL A 16 5.57 6.77 2.08
C VAL A 16 6.89 7.12 1.38
N VAL A 17 6.94 8.24 0.65
CA VAL A 17 8.18 8.70 0.00
C VAL A 17 9.24 9.03 1.05
N ALA A 18 8.88 9.74 2.12
CA ALA A 18 9.80 10.06 3.21
C ALA A 18 10.33 8.80 3.91
N LYS A 19 9.44 7.86 4.23
CA LYS A 19 9.81 6.59 4.87
C LYS A 19 10.74 5.75 4.00
N LEU A 20 10.47 5.66 2.70
CA LEU A 20 11.34 4.96 1.76
C LEU A 20 12.71 5.64 1.64
N GLY A 21 12.76 6.98 1.65
CA GLY A 21 14.01 7.73 1.68
C GLY A 21 14.85 7.42 2.92
N HIS A 22 14.24 7.41 4.11
CA HIS A 22 14.93 7.02 5.34
C HIS A 22 15.46 5.59 5.27
N LEU A 23 14.63 4.64 4.84
CA LEU A 23 15.03 3.23 4.70
C LEU A 23 16.26 3.08 3.79
N VAL A 24 16.32 3.83 2.69
CA VAL A 24 17.49 3.82 1.78
C VAL A 24 18.73 4.39 2.47
N GLY A 25 18.60 5.52 3.19
CA GLY A 25 19.72 6.12 3.92
C GLY A 25 20.27 5.20 5.00
N ASP A 26 19.39 4.58 5.80
CA ASP A 26 19.73 3.63 6.85
C ASP A 26 20.45 2.40 6.29
N ALA A 27 19.91 1.82 5.21
CA ALA A 27 20.49 0.64 4.56
C ALA A 27 21.87 0.94 3.94
N ALA A 28 22.11 2.18 3.51
CA ALA A 28 23.37 2.61 2.91
C ALA A 28 24.40 3.11 3.94
N GLY A 29 24.00 3.34 5.21
CA GLY A 29 24.84 3.98 6.22
C GLY A 29 25.17 5.44 5.91
N ASP A 30 24.37 6.10 5.07
CA ASP A 30 24.54 7.50 4.66
C ASP A 30 23.16 8.17 4.49
N GLU A 31 22.77 8.98 5.47
CA GLU A 31 21.51 9.73 5.46
C GLU A 31 21.37 10.68 4.25
N ALA A 32 22.48 11.17 3.69
CA ALA A 32 22.44 12.06 2.53
C ALA A 32 21.99 11.33 1.26
N LEU A 33 22.13 9.99 1.19
CA LEU A 33 21.57 9.20 0.10
C LEU A 33 20.03 9.15 0.15
N GLY A 34 19.43 9.08 1.34
CA GLY A 34 17.97 9.10 1.49
C GLY A 34 17.34 10.37 0.92
N LYS A 35 18.00 11.53 1.07
CA LYS A 35 17.55 12.83 0.53
C LYS A 35 17.72 12.96 -0.99
N ARG A 36 18.56 12.11 -1.60
CA ARG A 36 18.82 12.07 -3.05
C ARG A 36 18.07 10.94 -3.76
N ALA A 37 17.44 10.04 -3.00
CA ALA A 37 16.68 8.93 -3.54
C ALA A 37 15.43 9.45 -4.26
N TRP A 38 15.18 8.93 -5.47
CA TRP A 38 13.96 9.21 -6.22
C TRP A 38 12.98 8.06 -6.01
N VAL A 39 11.72 8.40 -5.71
CA VAL A 39 10.67 7.42 -5.50
C VAL A 39 9.60 7.60 -6.58
N LEU A 40 9.38 6.55 -7.38
CA LEU A 40 8.28 6.50 -8.34
C LEU A 40 7.07 5.80 -7.71
N LEU A 41 5.95 6.52 -7.67
CA LEU A 41 4.64 5.97 -7.33
C LEU A 41 3.88 5.68 -8.64
N THR A 42 3.51 4.43 -8.85
CA THR A 42 2.80 3.98 -10.05
C THR A 42 1.44 3.46 -9.64
N GLU A 43 0.38 4.00 -10.26
CA GLU A 43 -0.99 3.56 -10.03
C GLU A 43 -1.44 2.59 -11.12
N ALA A 44 -1.94 1.43 -10.70
CA ALA A 44 -2.62 0.49 -11.57
C ALA A 44 -4.08 0.91 -11.74
N ILE A 45 -4.54 1.00 -12.99
CA ILE A 45 -5.98 1.03 -13.30
C ILE A 45 -6.67 -0.23 -12.73
N PRO A 46 -8.00 -0.22 -12.52
CA PRO A 46 -8.73 -1.42 -12.09
C PRO A 46 -8.40 -2.64 -12.97
N GLY A 47 -8.03 -3.77 -12.34
CA GLY A 47 -7.57 -4.98 -13.04
C GLY A 47 -6.12 -4.94 -13.55
N GLY A 48 -5.42 -3.81 -13.41
CA GLY A 48 -4.02 -3.63 -13.84
C GLY A 48 -2.98 -4.22 -12.87
N TRP A 49 -3.40 -4.87 -11.79
CA TRP A 49 -2.55 -5.52 -10.81
C TRP A 49 -3.24 -6.77 -10.25
N GLY A 50 -2.47 -7.69 -9.66
CA GLY A 50 -3.01 -8.98 -9.22
C GLY A 50 -2.25 -9.64 -8.10
N LEU A 51 -2.96 -10.53 -7.39
CA LEU A 51 -2.46 -11.38 -6.32
C LEU A 51 -3.02 -12.79 -6.51
N TRP A 52 -2.19 -13.80 -6.28
CA TRP A 52 -2.57 -15.23 -6.38
C TRP A 52 -3.20 -15.64 -7.72
N GLY A 53 -2.73 -15.05 -8.82
CA GLY A 53 -3.25 -15.34 -10.16
C GLY A 53 -4.59 -14.67 -10.48
N HIS A 54 -5.11 -13.79 -9.61
CA HIS A 54 -6.31 -13.00 -9.85
C HIS A 54 -5.96 -11.53 -10.05
N ALA A 55 -6.51 -10.91 -11.09
CA ALA A 55 -6.41 -9.47 -11.32
C ALA A 55 -7.50 -8.76 -10.51
N HIS A 56 -7.09 -7.83 -9.63
CA HIS A 56 -8.00 -7.20 -8.66
C HIS A 56 -8.41 -5.79 -9.05
N THR A 57 -9.65 -5.45 -8.71
CA THR A 57 -10.16 -4.09 -8.63
C THR A 57 -10.15 -3.59 -7.18
N ASN A 58 -10.28 -2.27 -7.00
CA ASN A 58 -10.43 -1.68 -5.66
C ASN A 58 -11.70 -2.16 -4.96
N GLU A 59 -12.78 -2.31 -5.73
CA GLU A 59 -14.10 -2.67 -5.23
C GLU A 59 -14.09 -4.08 -4.66
N GLU A 60 -13.48 -5.03 -5.38
CA GLU A 60 -13.30 -6.41 -4.91
C GLU A 60 -12.52 -6.46 -3.60
N LEU A 61 -11.44 -5.69 -3.48
CA LEU A 61 -10.61 -5.68 -2.27
C LEU A 61 -11.29 -5.00 -1.09
N VAL A 62 -11.97 -3.88 -1.31
CA VAL A 62 -12.75 -3.22 -0.25
C VAL A 62 -13.88 -4.11 0.22
N ALA A 63 -14.57 -4.81 -0.70
CA ALA A 63 -15.61 -5.78 -0.36
C ALA A 63 -15.04 -6.94 0.47
N ALA A 64 -13.92 -7.54 0.02
CA ALA A 64 -13.24 -8.61 0.73
C ALA A 64 -12.80 -8.17 2.14
N ALA A 65 -12.20 -6.99 2.27
CA ALA A 65 -11.78 -6.45 3.57
C ALA A 65 -12.96 -6.22 4.51
N ARG A 66 -14.09 -5.70 4.00
CA ARG A 66 -15.31 -5.52 4.80
C ARG A 66 -15.91 -6.84 5.25
N ALA A 67 -15.93 -7.85 4.38
CA ALA A 67 -16.40 -9.19 4.72
C ALA A 67 -15.54 -9.81 5.85
N GLU A 68 -14.22 -9.70 5.74
CA GLU A 68 -13.29 -10.20 6.75
C GLU A 68 -13.47 -9.48 8.11
N ILE A 69 -13.59 -8.14 8.10
CA ILE A 69 -13.85 -7.37 9.32
C ILE A 69 -15.17 -7.82 9.98
N GLY A 70 -16.21 -8.07 9.18
CA GLY A 70 -17.49 -8.59 9.66
C GLY A 70 -17.37 -9.97 10.31
N ALA A 71 -16.62 -10.88 9.68
CA ALA A 71 -16.36 -12.22 10.20
C ALA A 71 -15.60 -12.17 11.54
N ILE A 72 -14.54 -11.36 11.62
CA ILE A 72 -13.76 -11.17 12.86
C ILE A 72 -14.64 -10.60 13.98
N ALA A 73 -15.48 -9.62 13.67
CA ALA A 73 -16.38 -9.02 14.66
C ALA A 73 -17.39 -10.04 15.21
N ALA A 74 -17.97 -10.87 14.33
CA ALA A 74 -18.91 -11.92 14.73
C ALA A 74 -18.26 -12.95 15.66
N VAL A 75 -17.04 -13.40 15.35
CA VAL A 75 -16.29 -14.32 16.22
C VAL A 75 -16.02 -13.69 17.59
N ARG A 76 -15.62 -12.42 17.64
CA ARG A 76 -15.36 -11.71 18.91
C ARG A 76 -16.61 -11.49 19.77
N SER A 77 -17.79 -11.43 19.17
CA SER A 77 -19.06 -11.31 19.92
C SER A 77 -19.60 -12.63 20.45
N ALA A 78 -19.05 -13.76 19.98
CA ALA A 78 -19.52 -15.10 20.32
C ALA A 78 -18.65 -15.81 21.39
N GLY A 79 -17.55 -15.20 21.83
CA GLY A 79 -16.68 -15.69 22.90
C GLY A 79 -16.61 -14.71 24.06
#